data_AF-A0A4Q1VLL0-F1
#
_entry.id   AF-A0A4Q1VLL0-F1
#
_cell.length_a   1.000
_cell.length_b   1.000
_cell.length_c   1.000
_cell.angle_alpha   90.00
_cell.angle_beta   90.00
_cell.angle_gamma   90.00
#
_symmetry.space_group_name_H-M   'P 1'
#
loop_
_entity.id
_entity.type
_entity.pdbx_description
1 polymer ?
#
loop_
_entity_poly.entity_id
_entity_poly.type
_entity_poly.pdbx_seq_one_letter_code
_entity_poly.pdbx_strand_id
1 'polypeptide(L)'
;MIAAAITTIMAAFGSAIGLSMVSADTSRSSGLTALAIAGGIWALWVTISACAAGGYLAGRMRRPTLDATDHERHVRDGAHGLVVWAAGALLVAMLTSSVLTGAAKTAAAGVTAAATGAGALISQQADPLGSALDSVMRSTGSEPVSAGEREEASRILSRSLASGALDPADRTYIANRLAARANVSQQDAEKRIDDAYAKLNQAKETAKQAAERARRMGVITAFLTAAALLAGAAAAWFAAVLGGKHRDEEIDLTALFGSR
;
A
#
# COMPACT_ATOMS: atom_id res chain seq x y z
N MET A 1 19.54 -6.34 13.84
CA MET A 1 20.25 -5.10 13.43
C MET A 1 20.97 -5.25 12.10
N ILE A 2 21.78 -6.31 11.85
CA ILE A 2 22.41 -6.52 10.53
C ILE A 2 21.37 -6.68 9.41
N ALA A 3 20.33 -7.50 9.60
CA ALA A 3 19.25 -7.66 8.63
C ALA A 3 18.61 -6.30 8.29
N ALA A 4 18.30 -5.49 9.30
CA ALA A 4 17.75 -4.15 9.10
C ALA A 4 18.71 -3.21 8.34
N ALA A 5 20.01 -3.23 8.63
CA ALA A 5 21.01 -2.45 7.91
C ALA A 5 21.09 -2.84 6.43
N ILE A 6 21.12 -4.14 6.13
CA ILE A 6 21.11 -4.67 4.76
C ILE A 6 19.84 -4.23 4.03
N THR A 7 18.67 -4.38 4.68
CA THR A 7 17.39 -3.93 4.12
C THR A 7 17.42 -2.44 3.80
N THR A 8 17.92 -1.59 4.70
CA THR A 8 17.98 -0.14 4.48
C THR A 8 18.87 0.23 3.29
N ILE A 9 20.07 -0.36 3.19
CA ILE A 9 21.00 -0.09 2.09
C ILE A 9 20.40 -0.53 0.74
N MET A 10 19.85 -1.75 0.69
CA MET A 10 19.27 -2.27 -0.53
C MET A 10 17.98 -1.56 -0.93
N ALA A 11 17.19 -1.06 0.04
CA ALA A 11 16.03 -0.24 -0.22
C ALA A 11 16.42 1.11 -0.84
N ALA A 12 17.49 1.75 -0.34
CA ALA A 12 18.01 2.99 -0.92
C ALA A 12 18.47 2.79 -2.38
N PHE A 13 19.20 1.70 -2.63
CA PHE A 13 19.67 1.37 -3.98
C PHE A 13 18.52 1.06 -4.95
N GLY A 14 17.57 0.22 -4.53
CA GLY A 14 16.38 -0.08 -5.33
C GLY A 14 15.54 1.16 -5.62
N SER A 15 15.44 2.09 -4.67
CA SER A 15 14.73 3.36 -4.87
C SER A 15 15.40 4.24 -5.92
N ALA A 16 16.74 4.30 -5.93
CA ALA A 16 17.50 5.06 -6.93
C ALA A 16 17.30 4.50 -8.35
N ILE A 17 17.38 3.17 -8.51
CA ILE A 17 17.11 2.51 -9.80
C ILE A 17 15.65 2.70 -10.23
N GLY A 18 14.71 2.61 -9.29
CA GLY A 18 13.28 2.87 -9.55
C GLY A 18 13.04 4.28 -10.09
N LEU A 19 13.67 5.28 -9.46
CA LEU A 19 13.53 6.68 -9.86
C LEU A 19 14.12 6.95 -11.25
N SER A 20 15.18 6.25 -11.66
CA SER A 20 15.75 6.41 -13.00
C SER A 20 14.86 5.83 -14.11
N MET A 21 13.91 4.95 -13.79
CA MET A 21 12.98 4.36 -14.76
C MET A 21 11.67 5.15 -14.93
N VAL A 22 11.42 6.13 -14.04
CA VAL A 22 10.26 7.01 -14.08
C VAL A 22 10.62 8.28 -14.85
N SER A 23 9.86 8.59 -15.90
CA SER A 23 9.98 9.83 -16.66
C SER A 23 8.75 10.70 -16.44
N ALA A 24 8.93 12.03 -16.43
CA ALA A 24 7.83 12.99 -16.39
C ALA A 24 6.98 12.95 -17.67
N ASP A 25 7.53 12.43 -18.77
CA ASP A 25 6.78 12.14 -19.99
C ASP A 25 6.21 10.72 -19.91
N THR A 26 4.89 10.63 -19.71
CA THR A 26 4.17 9.36 -19.59
C THR A 26 4.40 8.44 -20.79
N SER A 27 4.68 8.99 -21.98
CA SER A 27 4.94 8.23 -23.21
C SER A 27 6.30 7.52 -23.24
N ARG A 28 7.27 7.98 -22.45
CA ARG A 28 8.61 7.37 -22.30
C ARG A 28 8.78 6.59 -21.00
N SER A 29 7.79 6.66 -20.10
CA SER A 29 7.85 5.95 -18.83
C SER A 29 7.77 4.43 -19.02
N SER A 30 8.53 3.69 -18.20
CA SER A 30 8.34 2.24 -18.11
C SER A 30 6.92 1.96 -17.60
N GLY A 31 6.24 0.97 -18.20
CA GLY A 31 4.86 0.65 -17.80
C GLY A 31 4.76 0.37 -16.30
N LEU A 32 3.73 0.92 -15.65
CA LEU A 32 3.52 0.80 -14.19
C LEU A 32 3.56 -0.66 -13.71
N THR A 33 3.04 -1.58 -14.52
CA THR A 33 3.10 -3.03 -14.26
C THR A 33 4.53 -3.57 -14.23
N ALA A 34 5.40 -3.13 -15.14
CA ALA A 34 6.80 -3.56 -15.19
C ALA A 34 7.58 -3.05 -13.97
N LEU A 35 7.34 -1.80 -13.58
CA LEU A 35 7.91 -1.22 -12.35
C LEU A 35 7.45 -1.98 -11.10
N ALA A 36 6.17 -2.36 -11.03
CA ALA A 36 5.62 -3.13 -9.91
C ALA A 36 6.25 -4.53 -9.83
N ILE A 37 6.43 -5.22 -10.96
CA ILE A 37 7.07 -6.55 -11.00
C ILE A 37 8.54 -6.44 -10.60
N ALA A 38 9.29 -5.50 -11.19
CA ALA A 38 10.71 -5.30 -10.88
C ALA A 38 10.92 -4.94 -9.40
N GLY A 39 10.10 -4.02 -8.87
CA GLY A 39 10.12 -3.65 -7.46
C GLY A 39 9.77 -4.83 -6.53
N GLY A 40 8.78 -5.64 -6.90
CA GLY A 40 8.39 -6.84 -6.14
C GLY A 40 9.50 -7.89 -6.09
N ILE A 41 10.15 -8.18 -7.22
CA ILE A 41 11.28 -9.11 -7.30
C ILE A 41 12.47 -8.58 -6.48
N TRP A 42 12.78 -7.29 -6.61
CA TRP A 42 13.84 -6.66 -5.82
C TRP A 42 13.56 -6.78 -4.32
N ALA A 43 12.35 -6.43 -3.88
CA ALA A 43 11.96 -6.53 -2.47
C ALA A 43 12.03 -7.97 -1.94
N LEU A 44 11.63 -8.96 -2.75
CA LEU A 44 11.75 -10.37 -2.41
C LEU A 44 13.22 -10.77 -2.21
N TRP A 45 14.09 -10.38 -3.15
CA TRP A 45 15.52 -10.67 -3.07
C TRP A 45 16.17 -10.07 -1.82
N VAL A 46 15.84 -8.81 -1.51
CA VAL A 46 16.32 -8.13 -0.29
C VAL A 46 15.82 -8.82 0.97
N THR A 47 14.54 -9.20 1.01
CA THR A 47 13.93 -9.88 2.17
C THR A 47 14.64 -11.21 2.45
N ILE A 48 14.79 -12.05 1.43
CA ILE A 48 15.46 -13.35 1.55
C ILE A 48 16.91 -13.17 2.02
N SER A 49 17.65 -12.24 1.40
CA SER A 49 19.06 -12.00 1.72
C SER A 49 19.25 -11.49 3.16
N ALA A 50 18.38 -10.56 3.59
CA ALA A 50 18.42 -10.02 4.95
C ALA A 50 18.04 -11.08 6.00
N CYS A 51 17.01 -11.89 5.73
CA CYS A 51 16.62 -13.00 6.61
C CYS A 51 17.72 -14.07 6.70
N ALA A 52 18.34 -14.43 5.58
CA ALA A 52 19.47 -15.36 5.56
C ALA A 52 20.65 -14.82 6.37
N ALA A 53 21.06 -13.56 6.15
CA ALA A 53 22.17 -12.96 6.89
C ALA A 53 21.89 -12.88 8.42
N GLY A 54 20.66 -12.52 8.79
CA GLY A 54 20.23 -12.50 10.19
C GLY A 54 20.23 -13.89 10.83
N GLY A 55 19.69 -14.89 10.12
CA GLY A 55 19.67 -16.29 10.57
C GLY A 55 21.08 -16.85 10.72
N TYR A 56 21.95 -16.66 9.72
CA TYR A 56 23.35 -17.10 9.76
C TYR A 56 24.08 -16.61 11.00
N LEU A 57 23.98 -15.31 11.28
CA LEU A 57 24.63 -14.74 12.46
C LEU A 57 24.05 -15.30 13.76
N ALA A 58 22.74 -15.51 13.82
CA ALA A 58 22.07 -16.10 14.98
C ALA A 58 22.59 -17.51 15.28
N GLY A 59 22.75 -18.34 14.24
CA GLY A 59 23.36 -19.67 14.36
C GLY A 59 24.80 -19.61 14.86
N ARG A 60 25.60 -18.69 14.30
CA ARG A 60 27.03 -18.58 14.61
C ARG A 60 27.33 -18.05 16.02
N MET A 61 26.53 -17.10 16.53
CA MET A 61 26.73 -16.51 17.86
C MET A 61 26.19 -17.38 19.00
N ARG A 62 25.39 -18.40 18.68
CA ARG A 62 24.81 -19.28 19.70
C ARG A 62 25.93 -20.10 20.36
N ARG A 63 25.85 -20.31 21.68
CA ARG A 63 26.84 -21.11 22.43
C ARG A 63 26.77 -22.60 22.03
N PRO A 64 27.91 -23.27 21.76
CA PRO A 64 27.93 -24.72 21.55
C PRO A 64 27.41 -25.44 22.80
N THR A 65 26.67 -26.53 22.62
CA THR A 65 26.40 -27.47 23.72
C THR A 65 27.11 -28.77 23.42
N LEU A 66 28.01 -29.13 24.32
CA LEU A 66 28.95 -30.23 24.13
C LEU A 66 28.27 -31.61 24.18
N ASP A 67 27.10 -31.72 24.82
CA ASP A 67 26.40 -32.99 25.04
C ASP A 67 25.20 -33.26 24.10
N ALA A 68 24.98 -32.41 23.09
CA ALA A 68 23.83 -32.52 22.18
C ALA A 68 24.17 -33.29 20.90
N THR A 69 23.23 -34.12 20.42
CA THR A 69 23.37 -34.83 19.13
C THR A 69 23.37 -33.86 17.95
N ASP A 70 23.98 -34.24 16.82
CA ASP A 70 24.05 -33.40 15.61
C ASP A 70 22.66 -32.97 15.12
N HIS A 71 21.68 -33.86 15.22
CA HIS A 71 20.29 -33.58 14.86
C HIS A 71 19.67 -32.51 15.77
N GLU A 72 19.89 -32.60 17.08
CA GLU A 72 19.40 -31.61 18.04
C GLU A 72 20.05 -30.23 17.80
N ARG A 73 21.37 -30.21 17.53
CA ARG A 73 22.07 -28.96 17.19
C ARG A 73 21.47 -28.32 15.93
N HIS A 74 21.19 -29.11 14.89
CA HIS A 74 20.54 -28.65 13.66
C HIS A 74 19.18 -27.99 13.91
N VAL A 75 18.29 -28.67 14.65
CA VAL A 75 16.93 -28.16 14.93
C VAL A 75 16.99 -26.86 15.74
N ARG A 76 17.87 -26.80 16.75
CA ARG A 76 17.98 -25.64 17.62
C ARG A 76 18.60 -24.42 16.95
N ASP A 77 19.62 -24.63 16.11
CA ASP A 77 20.23 -23.56 15.34
C ASP A 77 19.22 -23.01 14.31
N GLY A 78 18.48 -23.89 13.63
CA GLY A 78 17.36 -23.49 12.75
C GLY A 78 16.26 -22.71 13.48
N ALA A 79 15.86 -23.15 14.68
CA ALA A 79 14.85 -22.48 15.49
C ALA A 79 15.28 -21.05 15.89
N HIS A 80 16.56 -20.83 16.19
CA HIS A 80 17.07 -19.48 16.45
C HIS A 80 17.00 -18.58 15.21
N GLY A 81 17.25 -19.13 14.02
CA GLY A 81 17.02 -18.45 12.76
C GLY A 81 15.56 -17.98 12.61
N LEU A 82 14.60 -18.86 12.91
CA LEU A 82 13.17 -18.52 12.88
C LEU A 82 12.77 -17.47 13.92
N VAL A 83 13.35 -17.50 15.13
CA VAL A 83 13.11 -16.46 16.14
C VAL A 83 13.57 -15.09 15.65
N VAL A 84 14.76 -15.01 15.02
CA VAL A 84 15.27 -13.75 14.44
C VAL A 84 14.40 -13.28 13.27
N TRP A 85 13.95 -14.21 12.41
CA TRP A 85 12.99 -13.90 11.35
C TRP A 85 11.67 -13.34 11.92
N ALA A 86 11.09 -14.01 12.93
CA ALA A 86 9.83 -13.61 13.54
C ALA A 86 9.94 -12.24 14.22
N ALA A 87 11.04 -11.98 14.93
CA ALA A 87 11.30 -10.67 15.51
C ALA A 87 11.40 -9.57 14.44
N GLY A 88 12.07 -9.86 13.31
CA GLY A 88 12.13 -8.94 12.17
C GLY A 88 10.76 -8.66 11.57
N ALA A 89 9.96 -9.70 11.32
CA ALA A 89 8.61 -9.58 10.77
C ALA A 89 7.67 -8.77 11.70
N LEU A 90 7.75 -9.01 13.02
CA LEU A 90 6.98 -8.27 14.02
C LEU A 90 7.37 -6.78 14.07
N LEU A 91 8.67 -6.47 14.00
CA LEU A 91 9.13 -5.08 13.95
C LEU A 91 8.59 -4.35 12.71
N VAL A 92 8.61 -4.99 11.54
CA VAL A 92 8.03 -4.42 10.33
C VAL A 92 6.53 -4.21 10.50
N ALA A 93 5.80 -5.20 11.03
CA ALA A 93 4.36 -5.08 11.28
C ALA A 93 4.02 -3.93 12.24
N MET A 94 4.79 -3.76 13.33
CA MET A 94 4.65 -2.66 14.28
C MET A 94 4.91 -1.30 13.63
N LEU A 95 5.96 -1.18 12.81
CA LEU A 95 6.26 0.06 12.09
C LEU A 95 5.15 0.40 11.08
N THR A 96 4.62 -0.59 10.35
CA THR A 96 3.50 -0.39 9.43
C THR A 96 2.24 0.06 10.16
N SER A 97 1.94 -0.49 11.34
CA SER A 97 0.80 -0.05 12.16
C SER A 97 0.94 1.37 12.71
N SER A 98 2.18 1.83 12.95
CA SER A 98 2.47 3.17 13.48
C SER A 98 2.35 4.29 12.43
N VAL A 99 2.39 3.96 11.14
CA VAL A 99 2.17 4.94 10.05
C VAL A 99 0.70 5.37 9.98
N LEU A 100 -0.23 4.52 10.41
CA LEU A 100 -1.68 4.81 10.37
C LEU A 100 -2.11 5.91 11.37
N THR A 101 -1.32 6.16 12.42
CA THR A 101 -1.59 7.17 13.47
C THR A 101 -0.82 8.48 13.31
N GLY A 102 -0.10 8.66 12.19
CA GLY A 102 0.40 9.97 11.74
C GLY A 102 1.69 10.51 12.36
N ALA A 103 2.35 9.77 13.26
CA ALA A 103 3.50 10.30 14.02
C ALA A 103 4.90 10.13 13.37
N ALA A 104 5.05 9.37 12.27
CA ALA A 104 6.38 9.12 11.69
C ALA A 104 6.36 9.12 10.15
N LYS A 105 6.32 10.30 9.52
CA LYS A 105 6.22 10.42 8.05
C LYS A 105 7.54 10.30 7.29
N THR A 106 8.71 10.41 7.93
CA THR A 106 9.95 10.67 7.17
C THR A 106 10.95 9.50 7.10
N ALA A 107 10.88 8.52 8.00
CA ALA A 107 11.82 7.38 7.99
C ALA A 107 11.19 6.06 7.48
N ALA A 108 9.86 5.93 7.51
CA ALA A 108 9.15 4.70 7.15
C ALA A 108 8.71 4.64 5.67
N ALA A 109 8.91 5.71 4.90
CA ALA A 109 8.39 5.83 3.53
C ALA A 109 8.95 4.75 2.57
N GLY A 110 10.22 4.38 2.70
CA GLY A 110 10.86 3.39 1.82
C GLY A 110 10.41 1.95 2.03
N VAL A 111 10.11 1.55 3.27
CA VAL A 111 9.62 0.20 3.60
C VAL A 111 8.11 0.09 3.34
N THR A 112 7.39 1.19 3.51
CA THR A 112 5.92 1.22 3.38
C THR A 112 5.50 1.30 1.91
N ALA A 113 6.24 2.00 1.04
CA ALA A 113 5.88 2.19 -0.36
C ALA A 113 5.69 0.89 -1.17
N ALA A 114 6.49 -0.15 -0.87
CA ALA A 114 6.36 -1.46 -1.52
C ALA A 114 5.12 -2.25 -1.06
N ALA A 115 4.65 -2.02 0.17
CA ALA A 115 3.48 -2.69 0.75
C ALA A 115 2.17 -1.92 0.54
N THR A 116 2.21 -0.59 0.41
CA THR A 116 1.02 0.29 0.40
C THR A 116 0.68 0.91 -0.95
N GLY A 117 1.32 0.49 -2.06
CA GLY A 117 1.03 1.00 -3.40
C GLY A 117 -0.46 0.95 -3.78
N ALA A 118 -1.21 -0.01 -3.23
CA ALA A 118 -2.67 -0.10 -3.41
C ALA A 118 -3.48 0.90 -2.56
N GLY A 119 -2.99 1.27 -1.37
CA GLY A 119 -3.69 2.19 -0.45
C GLY A 119 -3.50 3.67 -0.81
N ALA A 120 -2.34 4.03 -1.35
CA ALA A 120 -2.04 5.40 -1.78
C ALA A 120 -2.87 5.86 -2.99
N LEU A 121 -3.38 4.92 -3.80
CA LEU A 121 -4.27 5.20 -4.91
C LEU A 121 -5.70 5.56 -4.45
N ILE A 122 -6.12 5.13 -3.25
CA ILE A 122 -7.47 5.36 -2.73
C ILE A 122 -7.57 6.72 -2.03
N SER A 123 -6.50 7.20 -1.41
CA SER A 123 -6.47 8.46 -0.65
C SER A 123 -6.35 9.72 -1.52
N GLN A 124 -6.22 9.58 -2.85
CA GLN A 124 -6.24 10.71 -3.80
C GLN A 124 -7.63 11.01 -4.39
N GLN A 125 -8.67 10.26 -4.03
CA GLN A 125 -10.00 10.49 -4.56
C GLN A 125 -10.62 11.75 -3.91
N ALA A 126 -10.49 12.90 -4.59
CA ALA A 126 -11.18 14.14 -4.24
C ALA A 126 -12.70 13.89 -4.10
N ASP A 127 -13.34 14.49 -3.10
CA ASP A 127 -14.76 14.33 -2.76
C ASP A 127 -15.69 14.62 -3.97
N PRO A 128 -16.15 13.58 -4.71
CA PRO A 128 -16.89 13.76 -5.96
C PRO A 128 -18.30 14.28 -5.68
N LEU A 129 -18.84 13.96 -4.50
CA LEU A 129 -20.14 14.41 -4.03
C LEU A 129 -20.10 15.91 -3.74
N GLY A 130 -19.07 16.39 -3.05
CA GLY A 130 -18.86 17.82 -2.80
C GLY A 130 -18.74 18.62 -4.10
N SER A 131 -18.02 18.11 -5.10
CA SER A 131 -17.85 18.79 -6.41
C SER A 131 -19.15 18.84 -7.23
N ALA A 132 -19.94 17.76 -7.22
CA ALA A 132 -21.22 17.72 -7.92
C ALA A 132 -22.27 18.60 -7.24
N LEU A 133 -22.33 18.58 -5.91
CA LEU A 133 -23.20 19.46 -5.11
C LEU A 133 -22.87 20.93 -5.39
N ASP A 134 -21.58 21.27 -5.45
CA ASP A 134 -21.13 22.63 -5.76
C ASP A 134 -21.47 23.02 -7.21
N SER A 135 -21.50 22.08 -8.16
CA SER A 135 -21.93 22.36 -9.53
C SER A 135 -23.43 22.61 -9.70
N VAL A 136 -24.26 21.88 -8.94
CA VAL A 136 -25.72 21.98 -8.96
C VAL A 136 -26.19 23.20 -8.18
N MET A 137 -25.51 23.50 -7.07
CA MET A 137 -25.86 24.61 -6.17
C MET A 137 -25.13 25.92 -6.53
N ARG A 138 -24.36 25.97 -7.63
CA ARG A 138 -23.67 27.19 -8.07
C ARG A 138 -24.70 28.22 -8.53
N SER A 139 -24.95 29.20 -7.67
CA SER A 139 -25.82 30.33 -7.94
C SER A 139 -25.11 31.40 -8.78
N THR A 140 -25.75 31.88 -9.84
CA THR A 140 -25.44 33.17 -10.51
C THR A 140 -26.30 34.32 -9.98
N GLY A 141 -27.18 34.06 -9.01
CA GLY A 141 -28.10 35.03 -8.40
C GLY A 141 -27.65 35.52 -7.02
N SER A 142 -28.31 36.59 -6.56
CA SER A 142 -27.92 37.46 -5.44
C SER A 142 -28.05 36.86 -4.02
N GLU A 143 -28.69 35.70 -3.84
CA GLU A 143 -28.91 35.11 -2.51
C GLU A 143 -28.04 33.88 -2.22
N PRO A 144 -27.39 33.82 -1.04
CA PRO A 144 -26.63 32.65 -0.63
C PRO A 144 -27.53 31.44 -0.40
N VAL A 145 -27.00 30.25 -0.70
CA VAL A 145 -27.68 28.97 -0.48
C VAL A 145 -27.79 28.69 1.03
N SER A 146 -28.98 28.31 1.52
CA SER A 146 -29.15 27.95 2.93
C SER A 146 -28.51 26.60 3.24
N ALA A 147 -27.98 26.44 4.46
CA ALA A 147 -27.36 25.18 4.89
C ALA A 147 -28.36 23.99 4.86
N GLY A 148 -29.64 24.24 5.16
CA GLY A 148 -30.70 23.22 5.11
C GLY A 148 -31.02 22.74 3.69
N GLU A 149 -30.95 23.64 2.69
CA GLU A 149 -31.17 23.27 1.28
C GLU A 149 -30.01 22.46 0.71
N ARG A 150 -28.77 22.74 1.14
CA ARG A 150 -27.61 21.90 0.79
C ARG A 150 -27.74 20.49 1.36
N GLU A 151 -28.24 20.38 2.58
CA GLU A 151 -28.40 19.09 3.26
C GLU A 151 -29.55 18.25 2.65
N GLU A 152 -30.62 18.90 2.21
CA GLU A 152 -31.72 18.22 1.50
C GLU A 152 -31.28 17.75 0.10
N ALA A 153 -30.60 18.61 -0.66
CA ALA A 153 -30.03 18.24 -1.95
C ALA A 153 -29.00 17.11 -1.84
N SER A 154 -28.16 17.12 -0.79
CA SER A 154 -27.18 16.05 -0.57
C SER A 154 -27.83 14.72 -0.18
N ARG A 155 -28.92 14.74 0.61
CA ARG A 155 -29.72 13.54 0.92
C ARG A 155 -30.42 12.97 -0.31
N ILE A 156 -30.98 13.82 -1.17
CA ILE A 156 -31.64 13.38 -2.41
C ILE A 156 -30.62 12.79 -3.39
N LEU A 157 -29.47 13.46 -3.58
CA LEU A 157 -28.40 12.95 -4.43
C LEU A 157 -27.81 11.64 -3.91
N SER A 158 -27.54 11.54 -2.60
CA SER A 158 -27.01 10.31 -2.00
C SER A 158 -28.00 9.15 -2.08
N ARG A 159 -29.30 9.40 -1.87
CA ARG A 159 -30.37 8.42 -2.08
C ARG A 159 -30.47 7.98 -3.53
N SER A 160 -30.40 8.91 -4.47
CA SER A 160 -30.44 8.62 -5.91
C SER A 160 -29.20 7.86 -6.38
N LEU A 161 -28.03 8.16 -5.81
CA LEU A 161 -26.81 7.38 -6.01
C LEU A 161 -26.94 5.96 -5.45
N ALA A 162 -27.63 5.77 -4.33
CA ALA A 162 -27.87 4.45 -3.76
C ALA A 162 -28.87 3.64 -4.61
N SER A 163 -29.98 4.25 -5.05
CA SER A 163 -31.00 3.62 -5.90
C SER A 163 -30.54 3.40 -7.33
N GLY A 164 -29.58 4.20 -7.82
CA GLY A 164 -29.11 4.15 -9.21
C GLY A 164 -30.00 4.90 -10.21
N ALA A 165 -31.09 5.50 -9.76
CA ALA A 165 -31.98 6.34 -10.57
C ALA A 165 -32.40 7.59 -9.79
N LEU A 166 -32.45 8.74 -10.49
CA LEU A 166 -33.02 9.97 -9.97
C LEU A 166 -34.55 9.87 -10.11
N ASP A 167 -35.29 9.97 -9.00
CA ASP A 167 -36.75 9.92 -9.02
C ASP A 167 -37.31 11.10 -9.85
N PRO A 168 -38.24 10.87 -10.81
CA PRO A 168 -38.88 11.95 -11.56
C PRO A 168 -39.47 13.05 -10.68
N ALA A 169 -40.03 12.71 -9.51
CA ALA A 169 -40.59 13.70 -8.58
C ALA A 169 -39.50 14.59 -7.97
N ASP A 170 -38.39 14.00 -7.55
CA ASP A 170 -37.23 14.71 -6.99
C ASP A 170 -36.53 15.56 -8.06
N ARG A 171 -36.44 15.05 -9.29
CA ARG A 171 -35.92 15.77 -10.45
C ARG A 171 -36.71 17.05 -10.69
N THR A 172 -38.04 16.97 -10.77
CA THR A 172 -38.90 18.13 -11.01
C THR A 172 -38.84 19.12 -9.85
N TYR A 173 -38.76 18.65 -8.61
CA TYR A 173 -38.60 19.51 -7.43
C TYR A 173 -37.29 20.32 -7.47
N ILE A 174 -36.16 19.67 -7.75
CA ILE A 174 -34.85 20.33 -7.85
C ILE A 174 -34.80 21.26 -9.08
N ALA A 175 -35.40 20.85 -10.21
CA ALA A 175 -35.46 21.67 -11.42
C ALA A 175 -36.24 22.97 -11.19
N ASN A 176 -37.40 22.90 -10.51
CA ASN A 176 -38.20 24.09 -10.19
C ASN A 176 -37.42 25.07 -9.28
N ARG A 177 -36.69 24.54 -8.28
CA ARG A 177 -35.83 25.34 -7.40
C ARG A 177 -34.66 25.98 -8.15
N LEU A 178 -34.01 25.24 -9.04
CA LEU A 178 -32.89 25.72 -9.83
C LEU A 178 -33.33 26.76 -10.87
N ALA A 179 -34.48 26.54 -11.53
CA ALA A 179 -35.06 27.49 -12.48
C ALA A 179 -35.39 28.83 -11.80
N ALA A 180 -36.02 28.79 -10.62
CA ALA A 180 -36.35 29.97 -9.84
C ALA A 180 -35.11 30.74 -9.34
N ARG A 181 -34.03 30.04 -8.98
CA ARG A 181 -32.79 30.67 -8.45
C ARG A 181 -31.82 31.15 -9.53
N ALA A 182 -31.66 30.39 -10.61
CA ALA A 182 -30.71 30.71 -11.67
C ALA A 182 -31.32 31.56 -12.79
N ASN A 183 -32.63 31.86 -12.73
CA ASN A 183 -33.39 32.55 -13.77
C ASN A 183 -33.22 31.91 -15.15
N VAL A 184 -33.27 30.57 -15.17
CA VAL A 184 -33.15 29.74 -16.38
C VAL A 184 -34.46 29.04 -16.68
N SER A 185 -34.65 28.59 -17.91
CA SER A 185 -35.81 27.80 -18.28
C SER A 185 -35.85 26.48 -17.50
N GLN A 186 -37.04 25.92 -17.27
CA GLN A 186 -37.20 24.62 -16.63
C GLN A 186 -36.44 23.52 -17.39
N GLN A 187 -36.42 23.59 -18.72
CA GLN A 187 -35.71 22.65 -19.58
C GLN A 187 -34.19 22.72 -19.41
N ASP A 188 -33.63 23.93 -19.25
CA ASP A 188 -32.20 24.11 -18.97
C ASP A 188 -31.82 23.65 -17.56
N ALA A 189 -32.71 23.84 -16.58
CA ALA A 189 -32.52 23.37 -15.22
C ALA A 189 -32.49 21.83 -15.15
N GLU A 190 -33.45 21.16 -15.83
CA GLU A 190 -33.48 19.71 -15.93
C GLU A 190 -32.23 19.15 -16.63
N LYS A 191 -31.79 19.78 -17.71
CA LYS A 191 -30.57 19.36 -18.43
C LYS A 191 -29.32 19.44 -17.54
N ARG A 192 -29.19 20.50 -16.74
CA ARG A 192 -28.06 20.65 -15.78
C ARG A 192 -28.08 19.58 -14.70
N ILE A 193 -29.26 19.19 -14.23
CA ILE A 193 -29.42 18.11 -13.24
C ILE A 193 -29.04 16.76 -13.86
N ASP A 194 -29.48 16.50 -15.10
CA ASP A 194 -29.12 15.29 -15.84
C ASP A 194 -27.61 15.19 -16.07
N ASP A 195 -26.97 16.28 -16.49
CA ASP A 195 -25.51 16.35 -16.70
C ASP A 195 -24.74 16.14 -15.38
N ALA A 196 -25.22 16.70 -14.27
CA ALA A 196 -24.62 16.51 -12.95
C ALA A 196 -24.79 15.05 -12.47
N TYR A 197 -25.97 14.46 -12.68
CA TYR A 197 -26.24 13.07 -12.35
C TYR A 197 -25.41 12.09 -13.20
N ALA A 198 -25.24 12.38 -14.50
CA ALA A 198 -24.38 11.61 -15.39
C ALA A 198 -22.91 11.61 -14.92
N LYS A 199 -22.36 12.79 -14.56
CA LYS A 199 -21.01 12.91 -13.99
C LYS A 199 -20.85 12.13 -12.68
N LEU A 200 -21.85 12.18 -11.81
CA LEU A 200 -21.85 11.42 -10.55
C LEU A 200 -21.86 9.91 -10.79
N ASN A 201 -22.68 9.42 -11.73
CA ASN A 201 -22.68 8.00 -12.09
C ASN A 201 -21.35 7.56 -12.70
N GLN A 202 -20.74 8.39 -13.56
CA GLN A 202 -19.41 8.13 -14.10
C GLN A 202 -18.35 8.06 -12.99
N ALA A 203 -18.40 8.98 -12.02
CA ALA A 203 -17.50 8.99 -10.88
C ALA A 203 -17.72 7.76 -9.97
N LYS A 204 -18.97 7.38 -9.71
CA LYS A 204 -19.34 6.17 -8.95
C LYS A 204 -18.79 4.91 -9.63
N GLU A 205 -18.96 4.78 -10.94
CA GLU A 205 -18.48 3.62 -11.68
C GLU A 205 -16.94 3.58 -11.70
N THR A 206 -16.30 4.73 -11.88
CA THR A 206 -14.85 4.85 -11.78
C THR A 206 -14.34 4.48 -10.39
N ALA A 207 -15.01 4.93 -9.33
CA ALA A 207 -14.69 4.58 -7.95
C ALA A 207 -14.89 3.08 -7.67
N LYS A 208 -15.97 2.47 -8.19
CA LYS A 208 -16.19 1.01 -8.12
C LYS A 208 -15.08 0.24 -8.81
N GLN A 209 -14.71 0.64 -10.03
CA GLN A 209 -13.63 0.01 -10.77
C GLN A 209 -12.28 0.15 -10.07
N ALA A 210 -12.00 1.33 -9.50
CA ALA A 210 -10.81 1.56 -8.69
C ALA A 210 -10.80 0.67 -7.43
N ALA A 211 -11.91 0.58 -6.71
CA ALA A 211 -12.06 -0.27 -5.52
C ALA A 211 -11.91 -1.76 -5.86
N GLU A 212 -12.49 -2.24 -6.96
CA GLU A 212 -12.37 -3.62 -7.39
C GLU A 212 -10.94 -3.95 -7.86
N ARG A 213 -10.27 -3.02 -8.57
CA ARG A 213 -8.84 -3.15 -8.89
C ARG A 213 -7.99 -3.21 -7.62
N ALA A 214 -8.24 -2.31 -6.67
CA ALA A 214 -7.53 -2.28 -5.40
C ALA A 214 -7.76 -3.56 -4.59
N ARG A 215 -8.98 -4.11 -4.57
CA ARG A 215 -9.29 -5.40 -3.96
C ARG A 215 -8.49 -6.53 -4.62
N ARG A 216 -8.51 -6.64 -5.95
CA ARG A 216 -7.78 -7.70 -6.68
C ARG A 216 -6.27 -7.60 -6.44
N MET A 217 -5.73 -6.40 -6.53
CA MET A 217 -4.32 -6.14 -6.24
C MET A 217 -3.99 -6.43 -4.78
N GLY A 218 -4.87 -6.05 -3.84
CA GLY A 218 -4.71 -6.33 -2.42
C GLY A 218 -4.61 -7.82 -2.12
N VAL A 219 -5.45 -8.64 -2.75
CA VAL A 219 -5.37 -10.10 -2.63
C VAL A 219 -4.04 -10.64 -3.16
N ILE A 220 -3.62 -10.22 -4.36
CA ILE A 220 -2.35 -10.66 -4.96
C ILE A 220 -1.17 -10.25 -4.08
N THR A 221 -1.13 -8.98 -3.65
CA THR A 221 -0.08 -8.48 -2.76
C THR A 221 -0.05 -9.24 -1.44
N ALA A 222 -1.20 -9.50 -0.80
CA ALA A 222 -1.25 -10.26 0.44
C ALA A 222 -0.69 -11.68 0.28
N PHE A 223 -1.04 -12.37 -0.81
CA PHE A 223 -0.48 -13.69 -1.12
C PHE A 223 1.02 -13.64 -1.37
N LEU A 224 1.51 -12.66 -2.15
CA LEU A 224 2.93 -12.49 -2.43
C LEU A 224 3.72 -12.13 -1.17
N THR A 225 3.19 -11.27 -0.29
CA THR A 225 3.81 -10.94 1.00
C THR A 225 3.89 -12.17 1.89
N ALA A 226 2.82 -12.96 1.98
CA ALA A 226 2.83 -14.22 2.73
C ALA A 226 3.88 -15.20 2.18
N ALA A 227 3.94 -15.37 0.85
CA ALA A 227 4.93 -16.22 0.19
C ALA A 227 6.37 -15.72 0.44
N ALA A 228 6.60 -14.41 0.36
CA ALA A 228 7.90 -13.79 0.64
C ALA A 228 8.34 -14.01 2.10
N LEU A 229 7.41 -13.86 3.05
CA LEU A 229 7.66 -14.12 4.46
C LEU A 229 8.04 -15.58 4.71
N LEU A 230 7.34 -16.54 4.09
CA LEU A 230 7.67 -17.96 4.17
C LEU A 230 9.03 -18.28 3.56
N ALA A 231 9.35 -17.70 2.40
CA ALA A 231 10.67 -17.83 1.78
C ALA A 231 11.77 -17.27 2.68
N GLY A 232 11.54 -16.11 3.30
CA GLY A 232 12.44 -15.53 4.30
C GLY A 232 12.61 -16.41 5.53
N ALA A 233 11.55 -17.06 6.01
CA ALA A 233 11.62 -18.00 7.14
C ALA A 233 12.49 -19.21 6.82
N ALA A 234 12.29 -19.81 5.64
CA ALA A 234 13.10 -20.91 5.15
C ALA A 234 14.57 -20.48 5.00
N ALA A 235 14.83 -19.33 4.40
CA ALA A 235 16.18 -18.79 4.25
C ALA A 235 16.86 -18.55 5.61
N ALA A 236 16.15 -18.01 6.59
CA ALA A 236 16.65 -17.81 7.95
C ALA A 236 16.98 -19.12 8.65
N TRP A 237 16.14 -20.16 8.51
CA TRP A 237 16.39 -21.49 9.06
C TRP A 237 17.67 -22.10 8.47
N PHE A 238 17.75 -22.21 7.14
CA PHE A 238 18.91 -22.83 6.48
C PHE A 238 20.20 -22.07 6.75
N ALA A 239 20.15 -20.74 6.73
CA ALA A 239 21.30 -19.92 7.00
C ALA A 239 21.75 -20.07 8.47
N ALA A 240 20.82 -20.15 9.43
CA ALA A 240 21.16 -20.36 10.83
C ALA A 240 21.81 -21.71 11.09
N VAL A 241 21.29 -22.78 10.48
CA VAL A 241 21.93 -24.10 10.48
C VAL A 241 23.36 -24.00 9.93
N LEU A 242 23.55 -23.34 8.80
CA LEU A 242 24.86 -23.19 8.18
C LEU A 242 25.83 -22.40 9.08
N GLY A 243 25.36 -21.32 9.69
CA GLY A 243 26.15 -20.53 10.65
C GLY A 243 26.53 -21.31 11.89
N GLY A 244 25.63 -22.17 12.38
CA GLY A 244 25.89 -23.11 13.48
C GLY A 244 26.94 -24.16 13.11
N LYS A 245 26.85 -24.75 11.91
CA LYS A 245 27.87 -25.67 11.39
C LYS A 245 29.24 -25.01 11.29
N HIS A 246 29.32 -23.84 10.68
CA HIS A 246 30.60 -23.14 10.55
C HIS A 246 31.20 -22.69 11.88
N ARG A 247 30.38 -22.53 12.93
CA ARG A 247 30.86 -22.34 14.31
C ARG A 247 31.47 -23.64 14.85
N ASP A 248 30.75 -24.75 14.68
CA ASP A 248 31.14 -26.06 15.20
C ASP A 248 32.38 -26.63 14.48
N GLU A 249 32.56 -26.30 13.20
CA GLU A 249 33.73 -26.69 12.38
C GLU A 249 34.93 -25.74 12.54
N GLU A 250 34.83 -24.73 13.42
CA GLU A 250 35.88 -23.70 13.64
C GLU A 250 36.38 -23.05 12.34
N ILE A 251 35.50 -22.89 11.35
CA ILE A 251 35.89 -22.30 10.06
C ILE A 251 36.34 -20.87 10.30
N ASP A 252 37.65 -20.67 10.17
CA ASP A 252 38.29 -19.39 10.40
C ASP A 252 38.14 -18.49 9.16
N LEU A 253 37.24 -17.52 9.27
CA LEU A 253 37.02 -16.52 8.22
C LEU A 253 38.12 -15.44 8.24
N THR A 254 39.02 -15.41 9.22
CA THR A 254 40.13 -14.45 9.26
C THR A 254 41.09 -14.64 8.08
N ALA A 255 41.19 -15.86 7.53
CA ALA A 255 41.93 -16.14 6.31
C ALA A 255 41.45 -15.33 5.08
N LEU A 256 40.17 -14.91 5.06
CA LEU A 256 39.59 -14.07 3.99
C LEU A 256 39.82 -12.57 4.20
N PHE A 257 40.05 -12.12 5.43
CA PHE A 257 40.17 -10.70 5.78
C PHE A 257 41.59 -10.26 6.14
N GLY A 258 42.57 -11.15 5.95
CA GLY A 258 43.97 -10.92 6.27
C GLY A 258 44.22 -11.03 7.78
N SER A 259 45.21 -11.84 8.16
CA SER A 259 45.70 -11.89 9.53
C SER A 259 46.12 -10.48 9.96
N ARG A 260 45.50 -9.96 11.02
CA ARG A 260 46.05 -8.81 11.75
C ARG A 260 47.10 -9.28 12.74
#